data_AF-A0A0L8HI56-F1
#
_entry.id   AF-A0A0L8HI56-F1
#
_cell.length_a   1.000
_cell.length_b   1.000
_cell.length_c   1.000
_cell.angle_alpha   90.00
_cell.angle_beta   90.00
_cell.angle_gamma   90.00
#
_symmetry.space_group_name_H-M   'P 1'
#
loop_
_entity.id
_entity.type
_entity.pdbx_description
1 polymer ?
#
loop_
_entity_poly.entity_id
_entity_poly.type
_entity_poly.pdbx_seq_one_letter_code
_entity_poly.pdbx_strand_id
1 'polypeptide(L)'
;MRSALFNLALMLVNDLKQPHEAVPYLQKLLMYYPNHTKGLILMGDININILKDLNSAEKNFLTILKNEPGNVQAIHNLCVVYVERGDILKAEKCLQHAHSLAPSESYILQHLNIVRNKIKSIKAKKKPQ
;
A
#
# COMPACT_ATOMS: atom_id res chain seq x y z
N MET A 1 6.24 23.00 10.97
CA MET A 1 6.51 22.66 9.55
C MET A 1 6.15 21.23 9.17
N ARG A 2 6.54 20.19 9.92
CA ARG A 2 6.16 18.77 9.67
C ARG A 2 4.66 18.55 9.47
N SER A 3 3.85 18.91 10.46
CA SER A 3 2.41 18.65 10.44
C SER A 3 1.66 19.47 9.38
N ALA A 4 2.14 20.68 9.06
CA ALA A 4 1.50 21.54 8.06
C ALA A 4 1.61 20.96 6.64
N LEU A 5 2.79 20.46 6.27
CA LEU A 5 2.99 19.82 4.95
C LEU A 5 2.15 18.55 4.80
N PHE A 6 2.09 17.73 5.85
CA PHE A 6 1.25 16.52 5.84
C PHE A 6 -0.24 16.85 5.75
N ASN A 7 -0.72 17.79 6.56
CA ASN A 7 -2.14 18.17 6.56
C ASN A 7 -2.57 18.76 5.22
N LEU A 8 -1.73 19.58 4.58
CA LEU A 8 -1.99 20.12 3.25
C LEU A 8 -2.05 19.02 2.20
N ALA A 9 -1.08 18.10 2.20
CA ALA A 9 -1.09 16.94 1.31
C ALA A 9 -2.34 16.08 1.50
N LEU A 10 -2.75 15.86 2.76
CA LEU A 10 -3.94 15.09 3.09
C LEU A 10 -5.22 15.77 2.57
N MET A 11 -5.34 17.09 2.73
CA MET A 11 -6.47 17.87 2.23
C MET A 11 -6.57 17.83 0.70
N LEU A 12 -5.42 17.93 0.00
CA LEU A 12 -5.37 17.80 -1.45
C LEU A 12 -5.89 16.44 -1.92
N VAL A 13 -5.54 15.36 -1.23
CA VAL A 13 -5.99 14.01 -1.57
C VAL A 13 -7.47 13.79 -1.22
N ASN A 14 -7.88 14.16 -0.01
CA ASN A 14 -9.18 13.78 0.53
C ASN A 14 -10.30 14.76 0.20
N ASP A 15 -10.07 16.05 0.36
CA ASP A 15 -11.10 17.08 0.23
C ASP A 15 -11.16 17.61 -1.20
N LEU A 16 -9.99 17.95 -1.76
CA LEU A 16 -9.90 18.57 -3.08
C LEU A 16 -9.79 17.56 -4.23
N LYS A 17 -9.60 16.27 -3.92
CA LYS A 17 -9.47 15.18 -4.91
C LYS A 17 -8.39 15.44 -5.97
N GLN A 18 -7.32 16.14 -5.58
CA GLN A 18 -6.15 16.49 -6.38
C GLN A 18 -4.90 15.76 -5.86
N PRO A 19 -4.84 14.42 -5.93
CA PRO A 19 -3.73 13.67 -5.34
C PRO A 19 -2.37 13.93 -6.03
N HIS A 20 -2.35 14.33 -7.30
CA HIS A 20 -1.12 14.73 -7.98
C HIS A 20 -0.48 15.97 -7.35
N GLU A 21 -1.29 16.93 -6.92
CA GLU A 21 -0.80 18.18 -6.32
C GLU A 21 -0.22 17.97 -4.92
N ALA A 22 -0.57 16.87 -4.25
CA ALA A 22 -0.02 16.50 -2.95
C ALA A 22 1.46 16.06 -3.01
N VAL A 23 1.92 15.57 -4.17
CA VAL A 23 3.26 14.99 -4.37
C VAL A 23 4.39 15.95 -3.97
N PRO A 24 4.48 17.20 -4.44
CA PRO A 24 5.57 18.10 -4.04
C PRO A 24 5.61 18.37 -2.54
N TYR A 25 4.46 18.45 -1.88
CA TYR A 25 4.39 18.65 -0.42
C TYR A 25 4.86 17.41 0.34
N LEU A 26 4.51 16.22 -0.14
CA LEU A 26 4.97 14.95 0.43
C LEU A 26 6.47 14.74 0.18
N GLN A 27 6.99 15.08 -1.00
CA GLN A 27 8.42 15.04 -1.28
C GLN A 27 9.18 15.96 -0.33
N LYS A 28 8.71 17.20 -0.15
CA LYS A 28 9.31 18.14 0.81
C LYS A 28 9.24 17.61 2.24
N LEU A 29 8.10 17.03 2.66
CA LEU A 29 7.94 16.43 3.98
C LEU A 29 8.96 15.31 4.19
N LEU A 30 9.07 14.38 3.24
CA LEU A 30 9.92 13.19 3.35
C LEU A 30 11.40 13.52 3.17
N MET A 31 11.75 14.63 2.53
CA MET A 31 13.12 15.15 2.50
C MET A 31 13.63 15.50 3.91
N TYR A 32 12.79 16.14 4.73
CA TYR A 32 13.16 16.51 6.12
C TYR A 32 12.85 15.41 7.14
N TYR A 33 11.85 14.58 6.87
CA TYR A 33 11.37 13.53 7.77
C TYR A 33 11.21 12.21 7.01
N PRO A 34 12.32 11.54 6.63
CA PRO A 34 12.29 10.37 5.75
C PRO A 34 11.54 9.17 6.34
N ASN A 35 11.43 9.08 7.66
CA ASN A 35 10.70 8.03 8.37
C ASN A 35 9.28 8.45 8.78
N HIS A 36 8.68 9.44 8.10
CA HIS A 36 7.33 9.91 8.43
C HIS A 36 6.26 8.90 8.00
N THR A 37 5.88 7.97 8.88
CA THR A 37 4.97 6.84 8.58
C THR A 37 3.72 7.24 7.81
N LYS A 38 2.92 8.21 8.30
CA LYS A 38 1.70 8.65 7.60
C LYS A 38 1.97 9.29 6.23
N GLY A 39 3.13 9.92 6.07
CA GLY A 39 3.53 10.58 4.81
C GLY A 39 3.99 9.55 3.78
N LEU A 40 4.74 8.54 4.23
CA LEU A 40 5.12 7.39 3.42
C LEU A 40 3.89 6.58 2.98
N ILE A 41 2.90 6.41 3.86
CA ILE A 41 1.62 5.77 3.51
C ILE A 41 0.92 6.56 2.39
N LEU A 42 0.69 7.86 2.60
CA LEU A 42 -0.02 8.69 1.63
C LEU A 42 0.71 8.75 0.28
N MET A 43 2.04 8.87 0.29
CA MET A 43 2.86 8.83 -0.92
C MET A 43 2.82 7.45 -1.59
N GLY A 44 2.82 6.36 -0.82
CA GLY A 44 2.66 5.00 -1.33
C GLY A 44 1.31 4.79 -2.02
N ASP A 45 0.23 5.29 -1.42
CA ASP A 45 -1.11 5.20 -1.98
C ASP A 45 -1.24 6.00 -3.29
N ILE A 46 -0.64 7.19 -3.35
CA ILE A 46 -0.57 7.98 -4.59
C ILE A 46 0.24 7.24 -5.66
N ASN A 47 1.38 6.65 -5.29
CA ASN A 47 2.20 5.87 -6.22
C ASN A 47 1.45 4.67 -6.80
N ILE A 48 0.66 3.95 -5.99
CA ILE A 48 -0.17 2.83 -6.47
C ILE A 48 -1.30 3.32 -7.39
N ASN A 49 -2.08 4.29 -6.91
CA ASN A 49 -3.37 4.57 -7.51
C ASN A 49 -3.28 5.55 -8.67
N ILE A 50 -2.33 6.47 -8.60
CA ILE A 50 -2.29 7.66 -9.45
C ILE A 50 -1.09 7.60 -10.40
N LEU A 51 0.11 7.47 -9.85
CA LEU A 51 1.34 7.48 -10.66
C LEU A 51 1.66 6.12 -11.28
N LYS A 52 1.01 5.06 -10.80
CA LYS A 52 1.27 3.65 -11.20
C LYS A 52 2.74 3.23 -11.04
N ASP A 53 3.46 3.89 -10.13
CA ASP A 53 4.84 3.56 -9.78
C ASP A 53 4.88 2.60 -8.58
N LEU A 54 4.68 1.32 -8.89
CA LEU A 54 4.68 0.26 -7.89
C LEU A 54 6.03 0.07 -7.18
N ASN A 55 7.14 0.49 -7.81
CA ASN A 55 8.48 0.37 -7.22
C ASN A 55 8.67 1.42 -6.12
N SER A 56 8.27 2.66 -6.39
CA SER A 56 8.28 3.73 -5.38
C SER A 56 7.31 3.44 -4.24
N ALA A 57 6.14 2.88 -4.53
CA ALA A 57 5.20 2.42 -3.49
C ALA A 57 5.83 1.36 -2.57
N GLU A 58 6.42 0.30 -3.15
CA GLU A 58 7.12 -0.75 -2.39
C GLU A 58 8.22 -0.15 -1.51
N LYS A 59 9.05 0.77 -2.05
CA LYS A 59 10.10 1.44 -1.29
C LYS A 59 9.55 2.24 -0.10
N ASN A 60 8.44 2.94 -0.26
CA ASN A 60 7.82 3.69 0.83
C ASN A 60 7.36 2.77 1.96
N PHE A 61 6.66 1.67 1.65
CA PHE A 61 6.20 0.73 2.67
C PHE A 61 7.35 -0.03 3.33
N LEU A 62 8.38 -0.44 2.56
CA LEU A 62 9.58 -1.05 3.13
C LEU A 62 10.33 -0.10 4.07
N THR A 63 10.32 1.21 3.78
CA THR A 63 10.92 2.23 4.68
C THR A 63 10.18 2.30 6.00
N ILE A 64 8.84 2.17 6.00
CA ILE A 64 8.06 2.07 7.24
C ILE A 64 8.46 0.80 7.99
N LEU A 65 8.44 -0.36 7.32
CA LEU A 65 8.69 -1.66 7.93
C LEU A 65 10.12 -1.82 8.48
N LYS A 66 11.08 -1.08 7.94
CA LYS A 66 12.43 -1.02 8.51
C LYS A 66 12.44 -0.44 9.93
N ASN A 67 11.58 0.54 10.21
CA ASN A 67 11.50 1.23 11.49
C ASN A 67 10.40 0.66 12.39
N GLU A 68 9.31 0.17 11.78
CA GLU A 68 8.13 -0.37 12.44
C GLU A 68 7.78 -1.75 11.83
N PRO A 69 8.53 -2.82 12.15
CA PRO A 69 8.34 -4.13 11.52
C PRO A 69 6.95 -4.74 11.74
N GLY A 70 6.26 -4.34 12.82
CA GLY A 70 4.90 -4.76 13.15
C GLY A 70 3.80 -3.84 12.61
N ASN A 71 4.11 -2.86 11.76
CA ASN A 71 3.10 -1.94 11.22
C ASN A 71 2.20 -2.68 10.22
N VAL A 72 1.05 -3.13 10.72
CA VAL A 72 0.06 -3.93 9.97
C VAL A 72 -0.40 -3.22 8.69
N GLN A 73 -0.61 -1.90 8.74
CA GLN A 73 -1.04 -1.13 7.58
C GLN A 73 0.03 -1.12 6.47
N ALA A 74 1.31 -0.94 6.82
CA ALA A 74 2.40 -0.97 5.86
C ALA A 74 2.63 -2.39 5.28
N ILE A 75 2.49 -3.45 6.10
CA ILE A 75 2.54 -4.84 5.62
C ILE A 75 1.41 -5.06 4.61
N HIS A 76 0.18 -4.70 4.97
CA HIS A 76 -0.98 -4.82 4.11
C HIS A 76 -0.79 -4.07 2.78
N ASN A 77 -0.35 -2.80 2.84
CA ASN A 77 -0.17 -2.00 1.63
C ASN A 77 0.96 -2.54 0.74
N LEU A 78 2.01 -3.14 1.32
CA LEU A 78 3.01 -3.88 0.54
C LEU A 78 2.38 -5.10 -0.17
N CYS A 79 1.45 -5.81 0.47
CA CYS A 79 0.72 -6.89 -0.19
C CYS A 79 -0.15 -6.38 -1.35
N VAL A 80 -0.77 -5.20 -1.20
CA VAL A 80 -1.52 -4.54 -2.29
C VAL A 80 -0.61 -4.25 -3.48
N VAL A 81 0.64 -3.81 -3.26
CA VAL A 81 1.61 -3.64 -4.36
C VAL A 81 1.79 -4.94 -5.16
N TYR A 82 1.85 -6.10 -4.50
CA TYR A 82 1.95 -7.39 -5.20
C TYR A 82 0.68 -7.77 -5.96
N VAL A 83 -0.50 -7.36 -5.47
CA VAL A 83 -1.76 -7.53 -6.23
C VAL A 83 -1.72 -6.70 -7.51
N GLU A 84 -1.35 -5.43 -7.40
CA GLU A 84 -1.31 -4.47 -8.52
C GLU A 84 -0.24 -4.84 -9.55
N ARG A 85 0.88 -5.43 -9.11
CA ARG A 85 1.92 -5.95 -10.00
C ARG A 85 1.50 -7.22 -10.75
N GLY A 86 0.40 -7.85 -10.36
CA GLY A 86 -0.05 -9.13 -10.91
C GLY A 86 0.64 -10.36 -10.31
N ASP A 87 1.47 -10.18 -9.28
CA ASP A 87 2.16 -11.25 -8.55
C ASP A 87 1.21 -11.93 -7.55
N ILE A 88 0.08 -12.45 -8.06
CA ILE A 88 -1.06 -12.88 -7.24
C ILE A 88 -0.69 -13.97 -6.21
N LEU A 89 0.23 -14.88 -6.55
CA LEU A 89 0.72 -15.89 -5.60
C LEU A 89 1.56 -15.29 -4.47
N LYS A 90 2.36 -14.26 -4.77
CA LYS A 90 3.14 -13.54 -3.75
C LYS A 90 2.21 -12.72 -2.87
N ALA A 91 1.20 -12.09 -3.45
CA ALA A 91 0.16 -11.36 -2.73
C ALA A 91 -0.60 -12.25 -1.75
N GLU A 92 -0.96 -13.49 -2.13
CA GLU A 92 -1.63 -14.44 -1.24
C GLU A 92 -0.77 -14.75 -0.01
N LYS A 93 0.50 -15.11 -0.21
CA LYS A 93 1.42 -15.41 0.89
C LYS A 93 1.61 -14.21 1.81
N CYS A 94 1.73 -13.01 1.22
CA CYS A 94 1.85 -11.75 1.96
C CYS A 94 0.62 -11.48 2.82
N LEU A 95 -0.59 -11.57 2.25
CA LEU A 95 -1.84 -11.34 2.98
C LEU A 95 -2.10 -12.42 4.04
N GLN A 96 -1.69 -13.66 3.80
CA GLN A 96 -1.75 -14.72 4.80
C GLN A 96 -0.84 -14.40 6.00
N HIS A 97 0.37 -13.91 5.76
CA HIS A 97 1.26 -13.45 6.83
C HIS A 97 0.67 -12.25 7.57
N ALA A 98 0.19 -11.24 6.84
CA ALA A 98 -0.47 -10.08 7.43
C ALA A 98 -1.65 -10.47 8.34
N HIS A 99 -2.48 -11.42 7.90
CA HIS A 99 -3.60 -11.93 8.67
C HIS A 99 -3.15 -12.72 9.91
N SER A 100 -2.06 -13.48 9.85
CA SER A 100 -1.52 -14.17 11.03
C SER A 100 -1.01 -13.22 12.11
N LEU A 101 -0.53 -12.04 11.72
CA LEU A 101 -0.06 -11.01 12.65
C LEU A 101 -1.21 -10.19 13.23
N ALA A 102 -2.27 -9.97 12.44
CA ALA A 102 -3.41 -9.15 12.81
C ALA A 102 -4.73 -9.86 12.47
N PRO A 103 -5.09 -10.94 13.19
CA PRO A 103 -6.27 -11.74 12.87
C PRO A 103 -7.60 -10.98 13.07
N SER A 104 -7.60 -9.94 13.91
CA SER A 104 -8.77 -9.07 14.14
C SER A 104 -9.05 -8.09 13.01
N GLU A 105 -8.09 -7.86 12.11
CA GLU A 105 -8.23 -6.88 11.01
C GLU A 105 -8.98 -7.50 9.83
N SER A 106 -10.30 -7.31 9.84
CA SER A 106 -11.22 -7.93 8.87
C SER A 106 -10.91 -7.58 7.41
N TYR A 107 -10.41 -6.37 7.14
CA TYR A 107 -10.07 -5.92 5.78
C TYR A 107 -8.94 -6.76 5.16
N ILE A 108 -7.98 -7.25 5.97
CA ILE A 108 -6.89 -8.11 5.48
C ILE A 108 -7.45 -9.45 5.03
N LEU A 109 -8.35 -10.04 5.83
CA LEU A 109 -9.01 -11.29 5.49
C LEU A 109 -9.88 -11.14 4.23
N GLN A 110 -10.59 -10.02 4.09
CA GLN A 110 -11.36 -9.69 2.90
C GLN A 110 -10.46 -9.65 1.65
N HIS A 111 -9.33 -8.94 1.70
CA HIS A 111 -8.39 -8.88 0.60
C HIS A 111 -7.76 -10.24 0.29
N LEU A 112 -7.43 -11.05 1.31
CA LEU A 112 -6.94 -12.41 1.13
C LEU A 112 -7.96 -13.28 0.37
N ASN A 113 -9.24 -13.18 0.71
CA ASN A 113 -10.31 -13.91 0.04
C ASN A 113 -10.49 -13.47 -1.42
N ILE A 114 -10.39 -12.17 -1.72
CA ILE A 114 -10.42 -11.63 -3.08
C ILE A 114 -9.28 -12.24 -3.91
N VAL A 115 -8.05 -12.21 -3.37
CA VAL A 115 -6.86 -12.78 -4.04
C VAL A 115 -7.03 -14.28 -4.29
N ARG A 116 -7.49 -15.05 -3.29
CA ARG A 116 -7.75 -16.49 -3.43
C ARG A 116 -8.80 -16.81 -4.49
N ASN A 117 -9.87 -16.03 -4.56
CA ASN A 117 -10.89 -16.20 -5.58
C ASN A 117 -10.33 -15.91 -6.99
N LYS A 118 -9.48 -14.88 -7.13
CA LYS A 118 -8.77 -14.59 -8.38
C LYS A 118 -7.87 -15.76 -8.80
N ILE A 119 -7.13 -16.37 -7.87
CA ILE A 119 -6.31 -17.57 -8.14
C ILE A 119 -7.18 -18.73 -8.62
N LYS A 120 -8.30 -19.02 -7.95
CA LYS A 120 -9.23 -20.08 -8.35
C LYS A 120 -9.75 -19.86 -9.77
N SER A 121 -10.15 -18.63 -10.10
CA SER A 121 -10.60 -18.25 -11.45
C SER A 121 -9.51 -18.47 -12.51
N ILE A 122 -8.28 -18.04 -12.25
CA ILE A 122 -7.14 -18.25 -13.15
C ILE A 122 -6.88 -19.75 -13.38
N LYS A 123 -6.95 -20.57 -12.33
CA LYS A 123 -6.78 -22.03 -12.44
C LYS A 123 -7.90 -22.69 -13.23
N ALA A 124 -9.15 -22.27 -13.03
CA ALA A 124 -10.30 -22.80 -13.76
C ALA A 124 -10.18 -22.54 -15.27
N LYS A 125 -9.70 -21.35 -15.68
CA LYS A 125 -9.46 -21.00 -17.09
C LYS A 125 -8.31 -21.77 -17.75
N LYS A 126 -7.41 -22.36 -16.95
CA LYS A 126 -6.21 -23.08 -17.43
C LYS A 126 -6.39 -24.59 -17.56
N LYS A 127 -7.53 -25.16 -17.14
CA LYS A 127 -7.80 -26.58 -17.37
C LYS A 127 -8.17 -26.77 -18.85
N PRO A 128 -7.38 -27.49 -19.65
CA PRO A 128 -7.84 -27.91 -20.97
C PRO A 128 -9.07 -28.82 -20.82
N GLN A 129 -10.03 -28.70 -21.73
CA GLN A 129 -11.13 -29.65 -21.89
C GLN A 129 -10.57 -31.05 -22.17
#